data_AF-A0A6P7T3E7-F1
#
_entry.id   AF-A0A6P7T3E7-F1
#
_cell.length_a   1.000
_cell.length_b   1.000
_cell.length_c   1.000
_cell.angle_alpha   90.00
_cell.angle_beta   90.00
_cell.angle_gamma   90.00
#
_symmetry.space_group_name_H-M   'P 1'
#
loop_
_entity.id
_entity.type
_entity.pdbx_description
1 polymer ?
#
loop_
_entity_poly.entity_id
_entity_poly.type
_entity_poly.pdbx_seq_one_letter_code
_entity_poly.pdbx_strand_id
1 'polypeptide(L)'
;MLESKQDSENWKFIQISDQQASKEQIFQEYQKANEETLPVRDHIADSSFMQNELRNNGRFIKTTDVTDSHNEEVQKQIQALQNSHDSDKSRIQQMKAELKDLRDLVYKLNRELSKYQAKFGCAEVLKEGHNIVGLPNEGPIPSWLISTKYLSPLIFEYEKQTNQQEKNIATYKEEIEHLSKRCKELVGESDLLHEKLDKLTSGSSKVFERSLAEQQLDLIKEENHILLEQLKNERLNTNNTSTKFSHELHELNEQLKLKNEFVTKLELGLKEEKAKTCDLKYNLDQMKSKDNTKIQFVEHQHSLEKLQKDIDGSIEKHIKEKAELTAKLEEAHQKIDRFQELQVHCKDKIERMHSKIKDLKASNRKYAAQNQKLLHIVQISHNREQLSQDQLKKLKANEDIVLKLIDKTSLREEKQKNLKATMKVYKKKLSEERETKHKIVNNLQEEFQKQIMKLYSDLRHKNNLLQMSEADKQQMEEDMETLYMAAQNENSMMYQLLHGISCNKNIVTCCDSDEENNVSNCDSDK
;
A
#
# COMPACT_ATOMS: atom_id res chain seq x y z
N MET A 1 -30.48 -17.90 -58.00
CA MET A 1 -30.04 -19.26 -58.40
C MET A 1 -30.50 -20.22 -57.31
N LEU A 2 -31.51 -21.03 -57.67
CA LEU A 2 -31.89 -22.37 -57.16
C LEU A 2 -31.76 -22.65 -55.66
N GLU A 3 -32.77 -23.09 -54.92
CA GLU A 3 -34.22 -23.18 -55.11
C GLU A 3 -34.77 -23.40 -53.70
N SER A 4 -35.80 -22.64 -53.36
CA SER A 4 -36.51 -22.67 -52.08
C SER A 4 -37.88 -23.25 -52.37
N LYS A 5 -38.40 -24.14 -51.52
CA LYS A 5 -39.71 -24.00 -50.85
C LYS A 5 -40.37 -25.32 -50.45
N GLN A 6 -40.87 -25.26 -49.22
CA GLN A 6 -42.22 -25.62 -48.77
C GLN A 6 -42.65 -27.08 -48.72
N ASP A 7 -42.93 -27.45 -47.48
CA ASP A 7 -43.99 -28.34 -47.01
C ASP A 7 -45.25 -28.34 -47.88
N SER A 8 -45.73 -29.54 -48.21
CA SER A 8 -47.16 -29.82 -48.23
C SER A 8 -47.42 -31.28 -47.95
N GLU A 9 -48.04 -31.55 -46.80
CA GLU A 9 -48.74 -32.78 -46.49
C GLU A 9 -49.85 -33.02 -47.54
N ASN A 10 -49.96 -34.24 -48.06
CA ASN A 10 -51.25 -34.71 -48.55
C ASN A 10 -51.36 -36.23 -48.37
N TRP A 11 -52.35 -36.61 -47.58
CA TRP A 11 -52.68 -37.96 -47.14
C TRP A 11 -53.37 -38.76 -48.25
N LYS A 12 -53.00 -40.02 -48.45
CA LYS A 12 -53.86 -41.03 -49.10
C LYS A 12 -53.72 -42.41 -48.43
N PHE A 13 -54.72 -42.70 -47.60
CA PHE A 13 -55.42 -43.98 -47.41
C PHE A 13 -54.83 -45.23 -48.10
N ILE A 14 -54.33 -46.20 -47.31
CA ILE A 14 -54.31 -47.63 -47.68
C ILE A 14 -54.68 -48.49 -46.45
N GLN A 15 -55.88 -49.08 -46.58
CA GLN A 15 -56.40 -50.37 -46.12
C GLN A 15 -56.04 -50.97 -44.74
N ILE A 16 -57.08 -51.06 -43.91
CA ILE A 16 -57.18 -51.69 -42.57
C ILE A 16 -57.40 -53.23 -42.65
N SER A 17 -57.13 -53.90 -43.77
CA SER A 17 -57.52 -55.33 -43.92
C SER A 17 -56.48 -56.34 -43.41
N ASP A 18 -55.20 -55.96 -43.29
CA ASP A 18 -54.12 -56.90 -42.96
C ASP A 18 -53.84 -57.07 -41.46
N GLN A 19 -54.39 -56.18 -40.61
CA GLN A 19 -54.18 -56.26 -39.15
C GLN A 19 -55.20 -57.12 -38.40
N GLN A 20 -56.30 -57.53 -39.05
CA GLN A 20 -57.30 -58.40 -38.42
C GLN A 20 -57.00 -59.89 -38.66
N ALA A 21 -56.44 -60.27 -39.81
CA ALA A 21 -56.02 -61.66 -40.06
C ALA A 21 -54.84 -62.11 -39.17
N SER A 22 -53.92 -61.20 -38.88
CA SER A 22 -52.76 -61.49 -38.01
C SER A 22 -53.14 -61.67 -36.53
N LYS A 23 -54.18 -60.97 -36.06
CA LYS A 23 -54.66 -61.12 -34.67
C LYS A 23 -55.46 -62.41 -34.46
N GLU A 24 -56.20 -62.88 -35.45
CA GLU A 24 -56.92 -64.15 -35.40
C GLU A 24 -55.95 -65.36 -35.40
N GLN A 25 -54.84 -65.28 -36.14
CA GLN A 25 -53.78 -66.30 -36.14
C GLN A 25 -53.06 -66.39 -34.80
N ILE A 26 -52.72 -65.25 -34.18
CA ILE A 26 -52.07 -65.21 -32.86
C ILE A 26 -53.01 -65.74 -31.77
N PHE A 27 -54.32 -65.49 -31.88
CA PHE A 27 -55.31 -65.97 -30.92
C PHE A 27 -55.57 -67.49 -31.04
N GLN A 28 -55.55 -68.04 -32.26
CA GLN A 28 -55.64 -69.49 -32.46
C GLN A 28 -54.36 -70.24 -32.05
N GLU A 29 -53.17 -69.66 -32.23
CA GLU A 29 -51.92 -70.20 -31.67
C GLU A 29 -51.92 -70.20 -30.13
N TYR A 30 -52.50 -69.17 -29.51
CA TYR A 30 -52.67 -69.10 -28.05
C TYR A 30 -53.66 -70.15 -27.51
N GLN A 31 -54.73 -70.47 -28.23
CA GLN A 31 -55.66 -71.53 -27.81
C GLN A 31 -55.06 -72.92 -27.98
N LYS A 32 -54.30 -73.17 -29.06
CA LYS A 32 -53.62 -74.44 -29.30
C LYS A 32 -52.50 -74.72 -28.28
N ALA A 33 -51.77 -73.68 -27.85
CA ALA A 33 -50.74 -73.81 -26.83
C ALA A 33 -51.30 -74.03 -25.41
N ASN A 34 -52.57 -73.73 -25.16
CA ASN A 34 -53.20 -73.88 -23.85
C ASN A 34 -53.95 -75.23 -23.69
N GLU A 35 -54.26 -75.91 -24.80
CA GLU A 35 -54.90 -77.25 -24.79
C GLU A 35 -53.89 -78.42 -24.81
N GLU A 36 -52.60 -78.16 -25.08
CA GLU A 36 -51.52 -79.17 -24.97
C GLU A 36 -50.85 -79.21 -23.57
N THR A 37 -51.32 -78.41 -22.62
CA THR A 37 -50.91 -78.52 -21.21
C THR A 37 -52.00 -79.15 -20.35
N LEU A 38 -51.72 -80.41 -19.96
CA LEU A 38 -52.28 -81.23 -18.87
C LEU A 38 -53.35 -82.26 -19.28
N PRO A 39 -53.07 -83.52 -18.93
CA PRO A 39 -53.61 -83.99 -17.66
C PRO A 39 -52.54 -84.68 -16.81
N VAL A 40 -52.03 -83.99 -15.78
CA VAL A 40 -51.53 -84.68 -14.58
C VAL A 40 -51.97 -83.87 -13.36
N ARG A 41 -53.25 -84.05 -13.01
CA ARG A 41 -53.80 -83.66 -11.73
C ARG A 41 -53.60 -84.83 -10.77
N ASP A 42 -52.34 -85.18 -10.51
CA ASP A 42 -51.90 -86.18 -9.52
C ASP A 42 -50.41 -85.98 -9.12
N HIS A 43 -49.94 -84.73 -8.99
CA HIS A 43 -48.61 -84.41 -8.41
C HIS A 43 -48.64 -83.18 -7.49
N ILE A 44 -49.72 -82.97 -6.74
CA ILE A 44 -49.71 -82.00 -5.62
C ILE A 44 -48.87 -82.54 -4.44
N ALA A 45 -48.52 -83.83 -4.44
CA ALA A 45 -47.55 -84.40 -3.50
C ALA A 45 -46.08 -84.06 -3.84
N ASP A 46 -45.73 -83.84 -5.11
CA ASP A 46 -44.32 -83.64 -5.53
C ASP A 46 -43.90 -82.17 -5.67
N SER A 47 -44.84 -81.22 -5.76
CA SER A 47 -44.49 -79.79 -5.65
C SER A 47 -44.00 -79.42 -4.25
N SER A 48 -44.46 -80.15 -3.23
CA SER A 48 -43.96 -80.03 -1.85
C SER A 48 -42.54 -80.60 -1.70
N PHE A 49 -42.18 -81.60 -2.52
CA PHE A 49 -40.86 -82.21 -2.53
C PHE A 49 -39.85 -81.32 -3.25
N MET A 50 -40.21 -80.74 -4.41
CA MET A 50 -39.35 -79.80 -5.14
C MET A 50 -39.22 -78.42 -4.46
N GLN A 51 -40.26 -77.93 -3.75
CA GLN A 51 -40.11 -76.73 -2.90
C GLN A 51 -39.26 -77.00 -1.65
N ASN A 52 -39.27 -78.21 -1.09
CA ASN A 52 -38.35 -78.59 -0.03
C ASN A 52 -36.94 -78.87 -0.55
N GLU A 53 -36.76 -79.33 -1.79
CA GLU A 53 -35.46 -79.48 -2.42
C GLU A 53 -34.85 -78.15 -2.83
N LEU A 54 -35.64 -77.15 -3.23
CA LEU A 54 -35.14 -75.78 -3.42
C LEU A 54 -34.90 -75.05 -2.09
N ARG A 55 -35.66 -75.39 -1.03
CA ARG A 55 -35.43 -74.86 0.33
C ARG A 55 -34.24 -75.53 1.04
N ASN A 56 -33.92 -76.80 0.72
CA ASN A 56 -32.76 -77.52 1.26
C ASN A 56 -31.51 -77.42 0.38
N ASN A 57 -31.62 -77.20 -0.94
CA ASN A 57 -30.48 -76.90 -1.83
C ASN A 57 -30.13 -75.40 -1.86
N GLY A 58 -30.94 -74.53 -1.25
CA GLY A 58 -30.58 -73.14 -0.95
C GLY A 58 -29.48 -72.99 0.11
N ARG A 59 -28.85 -74.08 0.57
CA ARG A 59 -27.78 -74.06 1.58
C ARG A 59 -26.39 -74.45 1.04
N PHE A 60 -26.24 -74.58 -0.27
CA PHE A 60 -24.94 -74.76 -0.92
C PHE A 60 -24.79 -73.83 -2.13
N ILE A 61 -24.78 -72.53 -1.86
CA ILE A 61 -24.03 -71.56 -2.67
C ILE A 61 -23.18 -70.74 -1.69
N LYS A 62 -22.03 -71.29 -1.28
CA LYS A 62 -20.89 -70.48 -0.81
C LYS A 62 -20.19 -69.88 -2.03
N THR A 63 -20.90 -69.00 -2.74
CA THR A 63 -20.26 -68.00 -3.60
C THR A 63 -20.81 -66.61 -3.33
N THR A 64 -21.59 -66.40 -2.26
CA THR A 64 -22.12 -65.07 -1.89
C THR A 64 -21.00 -64.06 -1.65
N ASP A 65 -19.88 -64.44 -1.04
CA ASP A 65 -18.75 -63.51 -0.84
C ASP A 65 -18.08 -63.09 -2.17
N VAL A 66 -18.05 -64.00 -3.16
CA VAL A 66 -17.50 -63.70 -4.49
C VAL A 66 -18.51 -62.93 -5.33
N THR A 67 -19.81 -63.25 -5.26
CA THR A 67 -20.86 -62.52 -5.98
C THR A 67 -21.18 -61.18 -5.35
N ASP A 68 -20.97 -60.99 -4.05
CA ASP A 68 -21.16 -59.71 -3.36
C ASP A 68 -19.95 -58.80 -3.58
N SER A 69 -18.73 -59.34 -3.55
CA SER A 69 -17.53 -58.61 -3.99
C SER A 69 -17.59 -58.28 -5.48
N HIS A 70 -18.06 -59.21 -6.32
CA HIS A 70 -18.25 -58.96 -7.74
C HIS A 70 -19.43 -58.01 -8.01
N ASN A 71 -20.51 -58.05 -7.22
CA ASN A 71 -21.60 -57.07 -7.29
C ASN A 71 -21.14 -55.68 -6.84
N GLU A 72 -20.31 -55.58 -5.81
CA GLU A 72 -19.77 -54.31 -5.33
C GLU A 72 -18.77 -53.73 -6.34
N GLU A 73 -17.96 -54.57 -6.98
CA GLU A 73 -17.08 -54.19 -8.08
C GLU A 73 -17.86 -53.80 -9.34
N VAL A 74 -18.91 -54.55 -9.69
CA VAL A 74 -19.84 -54.20 -10.77
C VAL A 74 -20.57 -52.90 -10.45
N GLN A 75 -20.96 -52.66 -9.20
CA GLN A 75 -21.55 -51.37 -8.78
C GLN A 75 -20.55 -50.22 -8.85
N LYS A 76 -19.28 -50.44 -8.46
CA LYS A 76 -18.21 -49.44 -8.65
C LYS A 76 -17.96 -49.15 -10.11
N GLN A 77 -17.99 -50.16 -10.99
CA GLN A 77 -17.86 -49.98 -12.43
C GLN A 77 -19.08 -49.27 -13.03
N ILE A 78 -20.30 -49.61 -12.61
CA ILE A 78 -21.52 -48.90 -13.02
C ILE A 78 -21.46 -47.45 -12.57
N GLN A 79 -21.01 -47.18 -11.35
CA GLN A 79 -20.89 -45.81 -10.84
C GLN A 79 -19.77 -45.02 -11.53
N ALA A 80 -18.65 -45.67 -11.86
CA ALA A 80 -17.58 -45.08 -12.66
C ALA A 80 -18.05 -44.75 -14.09
N LEU A 81 -18.83 -45.65 -14.71
CA LEU A 81 -19.44 -45.43 -16.02
C LEU A 81 -20.51 -44.33 -15.98
N GLN A 82 -21.30 -44.23 -14.91
CA GLN A 82 -22.26 -43.15 -14.70
C GLN A 82 -21.56 -41.80 -14.54
N ASN A 83 -20.50 -41.73 -13.73
CA ASN A 83 -19.70 -40.52 -13.56
C ASN A 83 -19.00 -40.12 -14.89
N SER A 84 -18.49 -41.09 -15.66
CA SER A 84 -17.92 -40.84 -16.99
C SER A 84 -18.99 -40.34 -17.96
N HIS A 85 -20.17 -40.95 -17.96
CA HIS A 85 -21.29 -40.56 -18.81
C HIS A 85 -21.81 -39.16 -18.48
N ASP A 86 -21.88 -38.80 -17.20
CA ASP A 86 -22.28 -37.45 -16.77
C ASP A 86 -21.21 -36.40 -17.12
N SER A 87 -19.92 -36.77 -17.02
CA SER A 87 -18.80 -35.96 -17.50
C SER A 87 -18.88 -35.73 -19.01
N ASP A 88 -19.11 -36.79 -19.80
CA ASP A 88 -19.25 -36.70 -21.26
C ASP A 88 -20.51 -35.90 -21.66
N LYS A 89 -21.61 -36.05 -20.93
CA LYS A 89 -22.83 -35.26 -21.14
C LYS A 89 -22.58 -33.78 -20.85
N SER A 90 -21.85 -33.46 -19.79
CA SER A 90 -21.44 -32.09 -19.48
C SER A 90 -20.53 -31.52 -20.59
N ARG A 91 -19.57 -32.32 -21.07
CA ARG A 91 -18.67 -31.93 -22.16
C ARG A 91 -19.40 -31.69 -23.49
N ILE A 92 -20.39 -32.52 -23.82
CA ILE A 92 -21.26 -32.34 -24.99
C ILE A 92 -22.11 -31.08 -24.85
N GLN A 93 -22.63 -30.78 -23.65
CA GLN A 93 -23.38 -29.55 -23.40
C GLN A 93 -22.51 -28.31 -23.55
N GLN A 94 -21.27 -28.34 -23.06
CA GLN A 94 -20.31 -27.26 -23.24
C GLN A 94 -19.98 -27.03 -24.72
N MET A 95 -19.66 -28.08 -25.48
CA MET A 95 -19.42 -27.96 -26.92
C MET A 95 -20.63 -27.41 -27.67
N LYS A 96 -21.86 -27.79 -27.27
CA LYS A 96 -23.08 -27.23 -27.87
C LYS A 96 -23.25 -25.73 -27.57
N ALA A 97 -22.86 -25.28 -26.38
CA ALA A 97 -22.87 -23.86 -26.03
C ALA A 97 -21.83 -23.09 -26.85
N GLU A 98 -20.61 -23.61 -26.97
CA GLU A 98 -19.54 -22.99 -27.77
C GLU A 98 -19.92 -22.89 -29.26
N LEU A 99 -20.54 -23.94 -29.82
CA LEU A 99 -21.04 -23.90 -31.21
C LEU A 99 -22.15 -22.86 -31.41
N LYS A 100 -22.99 -22.62 -30.40
CA LYS A 100 -24.03 -21.59 -30.44
C LYS A 100 -23.39 -20.20 -30.44
N ASP A 101 -22.42 -19.95 -29.58
CA ASP A 101 -21.71 -18.67 -29.50
C ASP A 101 -20.95 -18.36 -30.79
N LEU A 102 -20.30 -19.37 -31.39
CA LEU A 102 -19.65 -19.27 -32.69
C LEU A 102 -20.63 -18.91 -33.80
N ARG A 103 -21.79 -19.57 -33.85
CA ARG A 103 -22.85 -19.26 -34.81
C ARG A 103 -23.32 -17.81 -34.66
N ASP A 104 -23.57 -17.36 -33.44
CA ASP A 104 -24.04 -15.99 -33.16
C ASP A 104 -23.00 -14.94 -33.58
N LEU A 105 -21.72 -15.23 -33.37
CA LEU A 105 -20.62 -14.38 -33.84
C LEU A 105 -20.57 -14.29 -35.37
N VAL A 106 -20.71 -15.41 -36.08
CA VAL A 106 -20.75 -15.44 -37.56
C VAL A 106 -21.93 -14.62 -38.09
N TYR A 107 -23.12 -14.74 -37.47
CA TYR A 107 -24.27 -13.91 -37.85
C TYR A 107 -24.00 -12.42 -37.65
N LYS A 108 -23.39 -12.03 -36.53
CA LYS A 108 -23.04 -10.63 -36.25
C LYS A 108 -22.05 -10.08 -37.26
N LEU A 109 -21.00 -10.84 -37.58
CA LEU A 109 -20.00 -10.46 -38.57
C LEU A 109 -20.61 -10.32 -39.98
N ASN A 110 -21.42 -11.29 -40.42
CA ASN A 110 -22.10 -11.20 -41.71
C ASN A 110 -23.02 -9.97 -41.80
N ARG A 111 -23.72 -9.62 -40.72
CA ARG A 111 -24.56 -8.41 -40.69
C ARG A 111 -23.73 -7.14 -40.87
N GLU A 112 -22.58 -7.05 -40.21
CA GLU A 112 -21.69 -5.90 -40.38
C GLU A 112 -21.08 -5.86 -41.78
N LEU A 113 -20.70 -7.01 -42.34
CA LEU A 113 -20.15 -7.11 -43.70
C LEU A 113 -21.18 -6.65 -44.75
N SER A 114 -22.44 -7.05 -44.62
CA SER A 114 -23.53 -6.58 -45.49
C SER A 114 -23.76 -5.07 -45.39
N LYS A 115 -23.66 -4.48 -44.19
CA LYS A 115 -23.75 -3.01 -44.02
C LYS A 115 -22.59 -2.28 -44.71
N TYR A 116 -21.38 -2.81 -44.59
CA TYR A 116 -20.21 -2.25 -45.27
C TYR A 116 -20.35 -2.33 -46.79
N GLN A 117 -20.80 -3.47 -47.31
CA GLN A 117 -21.04 -3.64 -48.74
C GLN A 117 -22.14 -2.71 -49.25
N ALA A 118 -23.22 -2.47 -48.50
CA ALA A 118 -24.25 -1.50 -48.90
C ALA A 118 -23.73 -0.05 -48.94
N LYS A 119 -22.83 0.33 -48.02
CA LYS A 119 -22.32 1.70 -47.91
C LYS A 119 -21.22 2.03 -48.92
N PHE A 120 -20.40 1.04 -49.29
CA PHE A 120 -19.22 1.25 -50.13
C PHE A 120 -19.21 0.41 -51.42
N GLY A 121 -20.21 -0.45 -51.65
CA GLY A 121 -20.29 -1.31 -52.85
C GLY A 121 -20.48 -0.56 -54.17
N CYS A 122 -20.83 0.73 -54.14
CA CYS A 122 -20.83 1.57 -55.33
C CYS A 122 -19.44 2.15 -55.67
N ALA A 123 -18.40 1.87 -54.89
CA ALA A 123 -17.06 2.47 -55.08
C ALA A 123 -16.26 1.87 -56.24
N GLU A 124 -16.68 0.73 -56.82
CA GLU A 124 -16.10 0.22 -58.08
C GLU A 124 -16.53 1.02 -59.32
N VAL A 125 -17.59 1.83 -59.23
CA VAL A 125 -18.02 2.75 -60.31
C VAL A 125 -17.16 4.02 -60.40
N LEU A 126 -16.33 4.30 -59.39
CA LEU A 126 -15.50 5.52 -59.33
C LEU A 126 -14.05 5.32 -59.81
N LYS A 127 -13.66 4.11 -60.22
CA LYS A 127 -12.29 3.80 -60.65
C LYS A 127 -12.04 3.86 -62.16
N GLU A 128 -13.05 4.11 -62.97
CA GLU A 128 -12.87 4.47 -64.38
C GLU A 128 -13.08 5.97 -64.55
N GLY A 129 -11.97 6.71 -64.65
CA GLY A 129 -12.01 8.12 -64.99
C GLY A 129 -12.67 8.33 -66.36
N HIS A 130 -13.53 9.35 -66.46
CA HIS A 130 -14.20 9.89 -67.66
C HIS A 130 -15.72 9.69 -67.77
N ASN A 131 -16.45 9.58 -66.66
CA ASN A 131 -17.88 9.90 -66.69
C ASN A 131 -18.33 10.55 -65.38
N ILE A 132 -18.21 11.89 -65.29
CA ILE A 132 -19.13 12.63 -64.43
C ILE A 132 -20.48 12.52 -65.14
N VAL A 133 -21.36 11.68 -64.60
CA VAL A 133 -22.71 11.46 -65.13
C VAL A 133 -23.41 12.82 -65.26
N GLY A 134 -23.60 13.31 -66.50
CA GLY A 134 -24.40 14.50 -66.80
C GLY A 134 -23.74 15.65 -67.58
N LEU A 135 -22.45 15.57 -67.96
CA LEU A 135 -21.79 16.59 -68.81
C LEU A 135 -21.39 16.00 -70.18
N PRO A 136 -21.67 16.67 -71.31
CA PRO A 136 -21.26 16.19 -72.63
C PRO A 136 -19.74 16.36 -72.84
N ASN A 137 -19.05 15.26 -73.15
CA ASN A 137 -17.59 15.23 -73.33
C ASN A 137 -17.11 15.64 -74.74
N GLU A 138 -18.01 15.78 -75.72
CA GLU A 138 -17.69 16.22 -77.09
C GLU A 138 -18.71 17.26 -77.61
N GLY A 139 -18.21 18.39 -78.12
CA GLY A 139 -19.00 19.53 -78.64
C GLY A 139 -18.58 20.89 -78.04
N PRO A 140 -19.02 22.03 -78.62
CA PRO A 140 -18.77 23.32 -78.00
C PRO A 140 -19.38 23.32 -76.59
N ILE A 141 -18.59 23.74 -75.60
CA ILE A 141 -19.00 23.75 -74.21
C ILE A 141 -20.38 24.44 -74.11
N PRO A 142 -21.37 23.78 -73.50
CA PRO A 142 -22.72 24.33 -73.47
C PRO A 142 -22.72 25.75 -72.92
N SER A 143 -23.46 26.65 -73.57
CA SER A 143 -23.42 28.07 -73.25
C SER A 143 -23.87 28.37 -71.81
N TRP A 144 -24.64 27.50 -71.16
CA TRP A 144 -25.00 27.62 -69.74
C TRP A 144 -23.84 27.35 -68.78
N LEU A 145 -22.76 26.70 -69.24
CA LEU A 145 -21.55 26.43 -68.47
C LEU A 145 -20.51 27.55 -68.60
N ILE A 146 -20.66 28.47 -69.57
CA ILE A 146 -19.74 29.61 -69.79
C ILE A 146 -20.43 30.96 -69.57
N SER A 147 -21.70 31.06 -69.96
CA SER A 147 -22.43 32.32 -69.89
C SER A 147 -22.70 32.70 -68.44
N THR A 148 -22.23 33.88 -68.08
CA THR A 148 -22.42 34.50 -66.76
C THR A 148 -23.89 34.57 -66.35
N LYS A 149 -24.83 34.61 -67.30
CA LYS A 149 -26.28 34.63 -67.01
C LYS A 149 -26.78 33.36 -66.32
N TYR A 150 -26.22 32.19 -66.64
CA TYR A 150 -26.64 30.90 -66.05
C TYR A 150 -25.73 30.48 -64.89
N LEU A 151 -24.45 30.85 -64.94
CA LEU A 151 -23.51 30.61 -63.84
C LEU A 151 -23.77 31.53 -62.64
N SER A 152 -24.22 32.77 -62.84
CA SER A 152 -24.37 33.74 -61.74
C SER A 152 -25.33 33.28 -60.63
N PRO A 153 -26.53 32.72 -60.92
CA PRO A 153 -27.39 32.14 -59.88
C PRO A 153 -26.76 30.94 -59.17
N LEU A 154 -26.02 30.09 -59.88
CA LEU A 154 -25.35 28.92 -59.31
C LEU A 154 -24.17 29.33 -58.41
N ILE A 155 -23.37 30.30 -58.86
CA ILE A 155 -22.28 30.89 -58.07
C ILE A 155 -22.85 31.58 -56.83
N PHE A 156 -23.99 32.29 -56.95
CA PHE A 156 -24.65 32.92 -55.81
C PHE A 156 -25.14 31.89 -54.79
N GLU A 157 -25.77 30.78 -55.22
CA GLU A 157 -26.16 29.71 -54.30
C GLU A 157 -24.94 29.00 -53.70
N TYR A 158 -23.85 28.82 -54.45
CA TYR A 158 -22.60 28.26 -53.93
C TYR A 158 -21.93 29.20 -52.92
N GLU A 159 -21.91 30.50 -53.18
CA GLU A 159 -21.43 31.53 -52.26
C GLU A 159 -22.30 31.57 -51.00
N LYS A 160 -23.63 31.48 -51.14
CA LYS A 160 -24.56 31.37 -50.01
C LYS A 160 -24.34 30.08 -49.21
N GLN A 161 -24.10 28.95 -49.86
CA GLN A 161 -23.77 27.68 -49.19
C GLN A 161 -22.41 27.75 -48.49
N THR A 162 -21.42 28.36 -49.13
CA THR A 162 -20.07 28.57 -48.57
C THR A 162 -20.15 29.50 -47.36
N ASN A 163 -20.86 30.61 -47.47
CA ASN A 163 -21.13 31.54 -46.36
C ASN A 163 -21.89 30.86 -45.22
N GLN A 164 -22.83 29.96 -45.51
CA GLN A 164 -23.51 29.18 -44.47
C GLN A 164 -22.56 28.18 -43.79
N GLN A 165 -21.67 27.54 -44.55
CA GLN A 165 -20.64 26.67 -43.99
C GLN A 165 -19.64 27.45 -43.14
N GLU A 166 -19.22 28.64 -43.56
CA GLU A 166 -18.35 29.53 -42.77
C GLU A 166 -19.01 29.96 -41.47
N LYS A 167 -20.30 30.31 -41.50
CA LYS A 167 -21.08 30.58 -40.28
C LYS A 167 -21.14 29.37 -39.36
N ASN A 168 -21.39 28.19 -39.89
CA ASN A 168 -21.39 26.95 -39.10
C ASN A 168 -20.00 26.65 -38.50
N ILE A 169 -18.92 26.91 -39.25
CA ILE A 169 -17.55 26.76 -38.74
C ILE A 169 -17.28 27.75 -37.61
N ALA A 170 -17.75 28.99 -37.74
CA ALA A 170 -17.63 29.99 -36.68
C ALA A 170 -18.38 29.54 -35.41
N THR A 171 -19.63 29.08 -35.53
CA THR A 171 -20.39 28.57 -34.38
C THR A 171 -19.71 27.36 -33.74
N TYR A 172 -19.19 26.41 -34.52
CA TYR A 172 -18.47 25.26 -33.96
C TYR A 172 -17.17 25.65 -33.26
N LYS A 173 -16.45 26.66 -33.76
CA LYS A 173 -15.26 27.18 -33.08
C LYS A 173 -15.62 27.79 -31.72
N GLU A 174 -16.69 28.58 -31.67
CA GLU A 174 -17.20 29.16 -30.43
C GLU A 174 -17.66 28.07 -29.44
N GLU A 175 -18.36 27.04 -29.91
CA GLU A 175 -18.76 25.89 -29.10
C GLU A 175 -17.55 25.12 -28.56
N ILE A 176 -16.53 24.86 -29.38
CA ILE A 176 -15.30 24.20 -28.96
C ILE A 176 -14.56 25.04 -27.93
N GLU A 177 -14.49 26.36 -28.10
CA GLU A 177 -13.86 27.25 -27.13
C GLU A 177 -14.61 27.25 -25.80
N HIS A 178 -15.95 27.33 -25.84
CA HIS A 178 -16.79 27.24 -24.66
C HIS A 178 -16.63 25.89 -23.94
N LEU A 179 -16.64 24.77 -24.68
CA LEU A 179 -16.42 23.44 -24.13
C LEU A 179 -15.00 23.32 -23.55
N SER A 180 -13.98 23.85 -24.22
CA SER A 180 -12.61 23.85 -23.72
C SER A 180 -12.50 24.62 -22.40
N LYS A 181 -13.14 25.79 -22.32
CA LYS A 181 -13.20 26.57 -21.08
C LYS A 181 -13.90 25.78 -19.97
N ARG A 182 -15.06 25.17 -20.26
CA ARG A 182 -15.79 24.36 -19.28
C ARG A 182 -15.00 23.14 -18.82
N CYS A 183 -14.29 22.48 -19.73
CA CYS A 183 -13.39 21.38 -19.39
C CYS A 183 -12.26 21.84 -18.45
N LYS A 184 -11.64 23.00 -18.71
CA LYS A 184 -10.62 23.56 -17.81
C LYS A 184 -11.17 23.89 -16.43
N GLU A 185 -12.38 24.45 -16.36
CA GLU A 185 -13.06 24.70 -15.09
C GLU A 185 -13.35 23.40 -14.33
N LEU A 186 -13.86 22.37 -15.01
CA LEU A 186 -14.12 21.07 -14.41
C LEU A 186 -12.83 20.37 -13.94
N VAL A 187 -11.74 20.49 -14.69
CA VAL A 187 -10.42 19.99 -14.26
C VAL A 187 -9.96 20.74 -13.02
N GLY A 188 -10.07 22.08 -12.99
CA GLY A 188 -9.72 22.87 -11.80
C GLY A 188 -10.60 22.54 -10.59
N GLU A 189 -11.90 22.31 -10.78
CA GLU A 189 -12.80 21.85 -9.72
C GLU A 189 -12.42 20.45 -9.22
N SER A 190 -12.09 19.54 -10.14
CA SER A 190 -11.61 18.20 -9.81
C SER A 190 -10.33 18.25 -9.00
N ASP A 191 -9.36 19.07 -9.40
CA ASP A 191 -8.08 19.24 -8.71
C ASP A 191 -8.30 19.81 -7.29
N LEU A 192 -9.18 20.81 -7.14
CA LEU A 192 -9.55 21.36 -5.83
C LEU A 192 -10.27 20.34 -4.95
N LEU A 193 -11.12 19.48 -5.52
CA LEU A 193 -11.79 18.41 -4.80
C LEU A 193 -10.79 17.33 -4.37
N HIS A 194 -9.83 16.98 -5.23
CA HIS A 194 -8.73 16.08 -4.87
C HIS A 194 -7.88 16.66 -3.75
N GLU A 195 -7.51 17.94 -3.80
CA GLU A 195 -6.74 18.59 -2.73
C GLU A 195 -7.50 18.62 -1.40
N LYS A 196 -8.82 18.89 -1.44
CA LYS A 196 -9.68 18.80 -0.24
C LYS A 196 -9.76 17.38 0.29
N LEU A 197 -9.90 16.40 -0.60
CA LEU A 197 -9.95 14.99 -0.24
C LEU A 197 -8.62 14.55 0.36
N ASP A 198 -7.49 14.95 -0.20
CA ASP A 198 -6.16 14.68 0.34
C ASP A 198 -5.96 15.32 1.71
N LYS A 199 -6.42 16.55 1.93
CA LYS A 199 -6.39 17.19 3.27
C LYS A 199 -7.26 16.45 4.29
N LEU A 200 -8.44 15.97 3.89
CA LEU A 200 -9.33 15.17 4.75
C LEU A 200 -8.79 13.76 5.00
N THR A 201 -8.07 13.19 4.04
CA THR A 201 -7.51 11.84 4.10
C THR A 201 -6.17 11.82 4.84
N SER A 202 -5.39 12.91 4.74
CA SER A 202 -4.13 13.13 5.46
C SER A 202 -4.34 13.55 6.92
N GLY A 203 -5.59 13.76 7.35
CA GLY A 203 -5.91 13.90 8.76
C GLY A 203 -5.47 12.64 9.51
N SER A 204 -4.47 12.80 10.39
CA SER A 204 -3.79 11.72 11.14
C SER A 204 -4.71 10.65 11.76
N SER A 205 -5.97 10.98 12.05
CA SER A 205 -6.96 10.04 12.61
C SER A 205 -7.40 8.96 11.61
N LYS A 206 -7.66 9.29 10.34
CA LYS A 206 -8.16 8.32 9.35
C LYS A 206 -7.08 7.39 8.82
N VAL A 207 -5.85 7.89 8.68
CA VAL A 207 -4.69 7.05 8.35
C VAL A 207 -4.42 6.04 9.47
N PHE A 208 -4.56 6.47 10.73
CA PHE A 208 -4.44 5.59 11.89
C PHE A 208 -5.56 4.54 11.93
N GLU A 209 -6.82 4.94 11.74
CA GLU A 209 -7.95 4.00 11.67
C GLU A 209 -7.79 2.98 10.53
N ARG A 210 -7.33 3.43 9.36
CA ARG A 210 -7.04 2.54 8.22
C ARG A 210 -5.92 1.56 8.53
N SER A 211 -4.82 2.04 9.11
CA SER A 211 -3.70 1.18 9.50
C SER A 211 -4.12 0.17 10.59
N LEU A 212 -4.97 0.57 11.53
CA LEU A 212 -5.53 -0.32 12.54
C LEU A 212 -6.46 -1.37 11.90
N ALA A 213 -7.30 -0.97 10.95
CA ALA A 213 -8.17 -1.89 10.21
C ALA A 213 -7.37 -2.87 9.36
N GLU A 214 -6.28 -2.44 8.74
CA GLU A 214 -5.36 -3.30 7.99
C GLU A 214 -4.68 -4.32 8.92
N GLN A 215 -4.22 -3.91 10.11
CA GLN A 215 -3.69 -4.82 11.13
C GLN A 215 -4.74 -5.83 11.61
N GLN A 216 -5.98 -5.40 11.84
CA GLN A 216 -7.08 -6.28 12.21
C GLN A 216 -7.42 -7.29 11.11
N LEU A 217 -7.42 -6.86 9.84
CA LEU A 217 -7.65 -7.74 8.70
C LEU A 217 -6.56 -8.81 8.60
N ASP A 218 -5.30 -8.45 8.83
CA ASP A 218 -4.18 -9.39 8.81
C ASP A 218 -4.25 -10.39 9.97
N LEU A 219 -4.66 -9.95 11.16
CA LEU A 219 -4.93 -10.85 12.28
C LEU A 219 -6.06 -11.85 11.96
N ILE A 220 -7.14 -11.39 11.34
CA ILE A 220 -8.26 -12.25 10.94
C ILE A 220 -7.83 -13.25 9.86
N LYS A 221 -6.94 -12.86 8.93
CA LYS A 221 -6.37 -13.80 7.94
C LYS A 221 -5.55 -14.89 8.60
N GLU A 222 -4.70 -14.52 9.57
CA GLU A 222 -3.88 -15.47 10.31
C GLU A 222 -4.75 -16.44 11.13
N GLU A 223 -5.79 -15.93 11.80
CA GLU A 223 -6.76 -16.77 12.53
C GLU A 223 -7.47 -17.74 11.58
N ASN A 224 -7.95 -17.27 10.44
CA ASN A 224 -8.57 -18.14 9.43
C ASN A 224 -7.59 -19.18 8.88
N HIS A 225 -6.31 -18.82 8.70
CA HIS A 225 -5.29 -19.76 8.27
C HIS A 225 -5.08 -20.88 9.30
N ILE A 226 -4.95 -20.51 10.58
CA ILE A 226 -4.83 -21.47 11.69
C ILE A 226 -6.07 -22.37 11.78
N LEU A 227 -7.28 -21.81 11.65
CA LEU A 227 -8.53 -22.58 11.67
C LEU A 227 -8.61 -23.57 10.50
N LEU A 228 -8.16 -23.18 9.30
CA LEU A 228 -8.08 -24.07 8.15
C LEU A 228 -7.06 -25.19 8.35
N GLU A 229 -5.90 -24.90 8.95
CA GLU A 229 -4.93 -25.94 9.32
C GLU A 229 -5.48 -26.90 10.37
N GLN A 230 -6.19 -26.40 11.39
CA GLN A 230 -6.85 -27.23 12.39
C GLN A 230 -7.89 -28.14 11.75
N LEU A 231 -8.74 -27.61 10.87
CA LEU A 231 -9.72 -28.42 10.12
C LEU A 231 -9.04 -29.49 9.25
N LYS A 232 -7.91 -29.15 8.62
CA LYS A 232 -7.13 -30.12 7.83
C LYS A 232 -6.56 -31.23 8.72
N ASN A 233 -6.02 -30.88 9.88
CA ASN A 233 -5.49 -31.84 10.85
C ASN A 233 -6.59 -32.74 11.42
N GLU A 234 -7.75 -32.19 11.75
CA GLU A 234 -8.92 -32.98 12.17
C GLU A 234 -9.36 -33.96 11.08
N ARG A 235 -9.49 -33.51 9.82
CA ARG A 235 -9.82 -34.40 8.69
C ARG A 235 -8.78 -35.50 8.48
N LEU A 236 -7.49 -35.18 8.62
CA LEU A 236 -6.43 -36.19 8.55
C LEU A 236 -6.52 -37.18 9.70
N ASN A 237 -6.82 -36.71 10.91
CA ASN A 237 -6.97 -37.57 12.08
C ASN A 237 -8.18 -38.51 11.93
N THR A 238 -9.34 -37.99 11.53
CA THR A 238 -10.55 -38.81 11.31
C THR A 238 -10.38 -39.80 10.17
N ASN A 239 -9.69 -39.43 9.09
CA ASN A 239 -9.36 -40.37 8.02
C ASN A 239 -8.37 -41.44 8.50
N ASN A 240 -7.36 -41.07 9.29
CA ASN A 240 -6.40 -42.02 9.85
C ASN A 240 -7.04 -42.98 10.87
N THR A 241 -8.00 -42.53 11.68
CA THR A 241 -8.74 -43.42 12.58
C THR A 241 -9.74 -44.28 11.81
N SER A 242 -10.44 -43.73 10.83
CA SER A 242 -11.34 -44.49 9.95
C SER A 242 -10.62 -45.58 9.16
N THR A 243 -9.44 -45.29 8.62
CA THR A 243 -8.61 -46.29 7.92
C THR A 243 -8.10 -47.39 8.85
N LYS A 244 -7.69 -47.04 10.08
CA LYS A 244 -7.34 -48.04 11.11
C LYS A 244 -8.53 -48.93 11.46
N PHE A 245 -9.70 -48.34 11.73
CA PHE A 245 -10.91 -49.11 12.02
C PHE A 245 -11.34 -49.97 10.84
N SER A 246 -11.22 -49.48 9.60
CA SER A 246 -11.50 -50.27 8.40
C SER A 246 -10.53 -51.45 8.27
N HIS A 247 -9.26 -51.27 8.60
CA HIS A 247 -8.28 -52.35 8.61
C HIS A 247 -8.56 -53.39 9.70
N GLU A 248 -8.87 -52.94 10.92
CA GLU A 248 -9.25 -53.84 12.04
C GLU A 248 -10.55 -54.61 11.73
N LEU A 249 -11.54 -53.95 11.12
CA LEU A 249 -12.77 -54.61 10.68
C LEU A 249 -12.50 -55.64 9.58
N HIS A 250 -11.62 -55.34 8.63
CA HIS A 250 -11.21 -56.29 7.60
C HIS A 250 -10.51 -57.50 8.22
N GLU A 251 -9.56 -57.30 9.13
CA GLU A 251 -8.86 -58.39 9.81
C GLU A 251 -9.83 -59.27 10.63
N LEU A 252 -10.75 -58.64 11.37
CA LEU A 252 -11.76 -59.37 12.14
C LEU A 252 -12.72 -60.15 11.23
N ASN A 253 -13.10 -59.57 10.08
CA ASN A 253 -13.95 -60.22 9.10
C ASN A 253 -13.26 -61.45 8.48
N GLU A 254 -11.97 -61.35 8.16
CA GLU A 254 -11.17 -62.50 7.68
C GLU A 254 -11.09 -63.60 8.73
N GLN A 255 -10.83 -63.27 10.00
CA GLN A 255 -10.85 -64.24 11.10
C GLN A 255 -12.22 -64.89 11.27
N LEU A 256 -13.31 -64.12 11.15
CA LEU A 256 -14.68 -64.61 11.24
C LEU A 256 -15.00 -65.55 10.08
N LYS A 257 -14.56 -65.24 8.87
CA LYS A 257 -14.70 -66.11 7.69
C LYS A 257 -14.00 -67.45 7.89
N LEU A 258 -12.74 -67.44 8.34
CA LEU A 258 -11.99 -68.67 8.64
C LEU A 258 -12.68 -69.52 9.72
N LYS A 259 -13.18 -68.89 10.79
CA LYS A 259 -13.94 -69.59 11.83
C LYS A 259 -15.25 -70.16 11.29
N ASN A 260 -15.99 -69.43 10.46
CA ASN A 260 -17.20 -69.92 9.82
C ASN A 260 -16.91 -71.10 8.89
N GLU A 261 -15.83 -71.06 8.13
CA GLU A 261 -15.37 -72.21 7.34
C GLU A 261 -15.07 -73.42 8.21
N PHE A 262 -14.36 -73.24 9.31
CA PHE A 262 -14.08 -74.31 10.27
C PHE A 262 -15.36 -74.88 10.91
N VAL A 263 -16.29 -74.03 11.33
CA VAL A 263 -17.61 -74.45 11.85
C VAL A 263 -18.36 -75.24 10.79
N THR A 264 -18.41 -74.79 9.54
CA THR A 264 -19.09 -75.55 8.49
C THR A 264 -18.44 -76.91 8.23
N LYS A 265 -17.12 -77.03 8.32
CA LYS A 265 -16.41 -78.32 8.22
C LYS A 265 -16.78 -79.24 9.39
N LEU A 266 -16.82 -78.71 10.61
CA LEU A 266 -17.22 -79.47 11.80
C LEU A 266 -18.69 -79.91 11.73
N GLU A 267 -19.60 -79.05 11.27
CA GLU A 267 -21.01 -79.40 11.08
C GLU A 267 -21.19 -80.51 10.05
N LEU A 268 -20.40 -80.49 8.98
CA LEU A 268 -20.43 -81.52 7.94
C LEU A 268 -19.89 -82.85 8.49
N GLY A 269 -18.75 -82.84 9.18
CA GLY A 269 -18.22 -84.03 9.86
C GLY A 269 -19.18 -84.59 10.92
N LEU A 270 -19.86 -83.72 11.68
CA LEU A 270 -20.89 -84.15 12.64
C LEU A 270 -22.09 -84.81 11.94
N LYS A 271 -22.51 -84.30 10.78
CA LYS A 271 -23.57 -84.94 9.98
C LYS A 271 -23.13 -86.29 9.44
N GLU A 272 -21.89 -86.41 8.96
CA GLU A 272 -21.33 -87.68 8.50
C GLU A 272 -21.24 -88.70 9.64
N GLU A 273 -20.76 -88.32 10.83
CA GLU A 273 -20.72 -89.21 11.98
C GLU A 273 -22.11 -89.59 12.48
N LYS A 274 -23.07 -88.66 12.44
CA LYS A 274 -24.49 -88.99 12.72
C LYS A 274 -25.04 -89.99 11.70
N ALA A 275 -24.73 -89.85 10.42
CA ALA A 275 -25.13 -90.79 9.39
C ALA A 275 -24.51 -92.18 9.64
N LYS A 276 -23.20 -92.25 9.88
CA LYS A 276 -22.52 -93.49 10.28
C LYS A 276 -23.12 -94.12 11.54
N THR A 277 -23.48 -93.30 12.52
CA THR A 277 -24.13 -93.79 13.75
C THR A 277 -25.52 -94.36 13.46
N CYS A 278 -26.30 -93.73 12.58
CA CYS A 278 -27.57 -94.28 12.11
C CYS A 278 -27.38 -95.60 11.35
N ASP A 279 -26.38 -95.71 10.48
CA ASP A 279 -26.05 -96.94 9.75
C ASP A 279 -25.58 -98.05 10.70
N LEU A 280 -24.72 -97.73 11.66
CA LEU A 280 -24.28 -98.65 12.71
C LEU A 280 -25.45 -99.08 13.58
N LYS A 281 -26.37 -98.19 13.92
CA LYS A 281 -27.57 -98.52 14.70
C LYS A 281 -28.50 -99.44 13.90
N TYR A 282 -28.71 -99.16 12.61
CA TYR A 282 -29.45 -100.04 11.70
C TYR A 282 -28.80 -101.43 11.61
N ASN A 283 -27.48 -101.49 11.44
CA ASN A 283 -26.71 -102.73 11.43
C ASN A 283 -26.77 -103.44 12.77
N LEU A 284 -26.75 -102.73 13.90
CA LEU A 284 -26.84 -103.30 15.24
C LEU A 284 -28.25 -103.83 15.53
N ASP A 285 -29.31 -103.19 15.06
CA ASP A 285 -30.68 -103.70 15.16
C ASP A 285 -30.87 -104.92 14.21
N GLN A 286 -30.23 -104.92 13.05
CA GLN A 286 -30.15 -106.08 12.14
C GLN A 286 -29.33 -107.23 12.77
N MET A 287 -28.24 -106.91 13.46
CA MET A 287 -27.42 -107.90 14.14
C MET A 287 -28.11 -108.39 15.40
N LYS A 288 -28.82 -107.57 16.19
CA LYS A 288 -29.66 -108.02 17.32
C LYS A 288 -30.78 -108.95 16.88
N SER A 289 -31.39 -108.68 15.72
CA SER A 289 -32.37 -109.62 15.14
C SER A 289 -31.72 -110.92 14.64
N LYS A 290 -30.43 -110.91 14.29
CA LYS A 290 -29.60 -112.09 13.97
C LYS A 290 -28.96 -112.77 15.21
N ASP A 291 -28.69 -112.04 16.29
CA ASP A 291 -28.12 -112.47 17.58
C ASP A 291 -29.18 -113.04 18.53
N ASN A 292 -30.46 -112.99 18.14
CA ASN A 292 -31.44 -113.98 18.60
C ASN A 292 -31.04 -115.43 18.23
N THR A 293 -29.91 -115.59 17.53
CA THR A 293 -29.13 -116.82 17.40
C THR A 293 -27.66 -116.59 17.82
N LYS A 294 -27.40 -116.71 19.14
CA LYS A 294 -26.14 -117.01 19.86
C LYS A 294 -24.78 -116.67 19.18
N ILE A 295 -24.00 -115.79 19.83
CA ILE A 295 -22.52 -115.74 19.71
C ILE A 295 -21.85 -115.72 21.10
N GLN A 296 -20.63 -116.29 21.19
CA GLN A 296 -19.91 -116.63 22.43
C GLN A 296 -19.13 -115.48 23.08
N PHE A 297 -19.21 -115.42 24.41
CA PHE A 297 -18.59 -114.48 25.37
C PHE A 297 -17.09 -114.16 25.18
N VAL A 298 -16.32 -115.04 24.54
CA VAL A 298 -14.86 -114.89 24.39
C VAL A 298 -14.48 -113.78 23.40
N GLU A 299 -15.31 -113.55 22.37
CA GLU A 299 -15.07 -112.48 21.38
C GLU A 299 -15.37 -111.08 21.95
N HIS A 300 -16.29 -111.00 22.93
CA HIS A 300 -16.57 -109.78 23.67
C HIS A 300 -15.41 -109.37 24.58
N GLN A 301 -14.77 -110.35 25.25
CA GLN A 301 -13.62 -110.11 26.13
C GLN A 301 -12.44 -109.49 25.37
N HIS A 302 -12.10 -110.04 24.19
CA HIS A 302 -10.98 -109.55 23.38
C HIS A 302 -11.24 -108.13 22.82
N SER A 303 -12.49 -107.85 22.45
CA SER A 303 -12.88 -106.52 21.95
C SER A 303 -12.78 -105.45 23.05
N LEU A 304 -13.13 -105.80 24.30
CA LEU A 304 -13.00 -104.91 25.45
C LEU A 304 -11.53 -104.63 25.78
N GLU A 305 -10.65 -105.63 25.77
CA GLU A 305 -9.21 -105.44 26.02
C GLU A 305 -8.53 -104.56 24.95
N LYS A 306 -8.95 -104.68 23.68
CA LYS A 306 -8.45 -103.82 22.61
C LYS A 306 -8.89 -102.35 22.79
N LEU A 307 -10.16 -102.13 23.10
CA LEU A 307 -10.69 -100.78 23.36
C LEU A 307 -10.03 -100.14 24.59
N GLN A 308 -9.78 -100.93 25.64
CA GLN A 308 -9.05 -100.47 26.82
C GLN A 308 -7.67 -99.93 26.45
N LYS A 309 -6.92 -100.66 25.61
CA LYS A 309 -5.57 -100.28 25.17
C LYS A 309 -5.56 -99.02 24.30
N ASP A 310 -6.56 -98.86 23.43
CA ASP A 310 -6.69 -97.66 22.59
C ASP A 310 -7.05 -96.42 23.43
N ILE A 311 -7.88 -96.58 24.46
CA ILE A 311 -8.20 -95.52 25.43
C ILE A 311 -6.95 -95.10 26.20
N ASP A 312 -6.18 -96.06 26.74
CA ASP A 312 -4.96 -95.78 27.49
C ASP A 312 -3.91 -95.05 26.62
N GLY A 313 -3.76 -95.46 25.36
CA GLY A 313 -2.89 -94.77 24.40
C GLY A 313 -3.32 -93.34 24.09
N SER A 314 -4.63 -93.09 24.00
CA SER A 314 -5.19 -91.75 23.81
C SER A 314 -4.95 -90.86 25.05
N ILE A 315 -5.11 -91.43 26.26
CA ILE A 315 -4.83 -90.74 27.52
C ILE A 315 -3.36 -90.32 27.59
N GLU A 316 -2.41 -91.22 27.30
CA GLU A 316 -0.99 -90.89 27.30
C GLU A 316 -0.65 -89.79 26.29
N LYS A 317 -1.26 -89.82 25.10
CA LYS A 317 -1.08 -88.80 24.08
C LYS A 317 -1.57 -87.44 24.57
N HIS A 318 -2.76 -87.39 25.18
CA HIS A 318 -3.30 -86.16 25.75
C HIS A 318 -2.47 -85.63 26.92
N ILE A 319 -1.89 -86.50 27.75
CA ILE A 319 -0.98 -86.09 28.83
C ILE A 319 0.27 -85.41 28.26
N LYS A 320 0.86 -85.96 27.19
CA LYS A 320 2.02 -85.37 26.51
C LYS A 320 1.68 -84.02 25.87
N GLU A 321 0.57 -83.95 25.13
CA GLU A 321 0.10 -82.69 24.52
C GLU A 321 -0.19 -81.61 25.57
N LYS A 322 -0.81 -81.98 26.69
CA LYS A 322 -1.05 -81.07 27.82
C LYS A 322 0.26 -80.55 28.40
N ALA A 323 1.25 -81.42 28.60
CA ALA A 323 2.57 -81.04 29.11
C ALA A 323 3.30 -80.05 28.19
N GLU A 324 3.26 -80.30 26.86
CA GLU A 324 3.85 -79.40 25.86
C GLU A 324 3.15 -78.03 25.81
N LEU A 325 1.82 -78.00 25.90
CA LEU A 325 1.06 -76.76 25.94
C LEU A 325 1.33 -75.97 27.21
N THR A 326 1.44 -76.63 28.37
CA THR A 326 1.82 -75.96 29.62
C THR A 326 3.23 -75.38 29.55
N ALA A 327 4.19 -76.06 28.91
CA ALA A 327 5.54 -75.53 28.73
C ALA A 327 5.57 -74.29 27.83
N LYS A 328 4.80 -74.27 26.73
CA LYS A 328 4.68 -73.11 25.84
C LYS A 328 4.00 -71.92 26.53
N LEU A 329 3.01 -72.19 27.38
CA LEU A 329 2.33 -71.15 28.16
C LEU A 329 3.31 -70.47 29.14
N GLU A 330 4.15 -71.26 29.81
CA GLU A 330 5.17 -70.75 30.73
C GLU A 330 6.22 -69.89 30.02
N GLU A 331 6.67 -70.31 28.82
CA GLU A 331 7.58 -69.52 27.99
C GLU A 331 6.95 -68.18 27.55
N ALA A 332 5.66 -68.19 27.22
CA ALA A 332 4.93 -66.98 26.87
C ALA A 332 4.79 -66.02 28.07
N HIS A 333 4.49 -66.55 29.27
CA HIS A 333 4.46 -65.75 30.50
C HIS A 333 5.82 -65.09 30.80
N GLN A 334 6.93 -65.83 30.69
CA GLN A 334 8.26 -65.23 30.86
C GLN A 334 8.56 -64.10 29.86
N LYS A 335 8.07 -64.20 28.62
CA LYS A 335 8.23 -63.11 27.64
C LYS A 335 7.42 -61.89 28.03
N ILE A 336 6.19 -62.07 28.52
CA ILE A 336 5.32 -60.98 29.01
C ILE A 336 6.01 -60.24 30.16
N ASP A 337 6.58 -60.96 31.13
CA ASP A 337 7.25 -60.34 32.28
C ASP A 337 8.45 -59.48 31.85
N ARG A 338 9.28 -59.98 30.93
CA ARG A 338 10.40 -59.19 30.35
C ARG A 338 9.93 -57.95 29.61
N PHE A 339 8.80 -58.02 28.90
CA PHE A 339 8.23 -56.84 28.24
C PHE A 339 7.70 -55.82 29.24
N GLN A 340 7.08 -56.26 30.34
CA GLN A 340 6.63 -55.37 31.41
C GLN A 340 7.80 -54.64 32.08
N GLU A 341 8.91 -55.34 32.37
CA GLU A 341 10.13 -54.72 32.91
C GLU A 341 10.71 -53.65 31.97
N LEU A 342 10.81 -53.95 30.67
CA LEU A 342 11.26 -52.99 29.66
C LEU A 342 10.31 -51.79 29.56
N GLN A 343 9.01 -52.01 29.67
CA GLN A 343 8.00 -50.95 29.65
C GLN A 343 8.18 -49.99 30.83
N VAL A 344 8.38 -50.52 32.05
CA VAL A 344 8.66 -49.71 33.25
C VAL A 344 9.95 -48.90 33.08
N HIS A 345 11.03 -49.54 32.62
CA HIS A 345 12.30 -48.85 32.38
C HIS A 345 12.18 -47.71 31.34
N CYS A 346 11.43 -47.94 30.25
CA CYS A 346 11.15 -46.91 29.24
C CYS A 346 10.35 -45.74 29.84
N LYS A 347 9.35 -46.03 30.68
CA LYS A 347 8.54 -45.02 31.36
C LYS A 347 9.40 -44.13 32.29
N ASP A 348 10.27 -44.74 33.10
CA ASP A 348 11.19 -44.02 33.98
C ASP A 348 12.18 -43.13 33.21
N LYS A 349 12.62 -43.58 32.03
CA LYS A 349 13.51 -42.78 31.16
C LYS A 349 12.78 -41.57 30.59
N ILE A 350 11.52 -41.73 30.17
CA ILE A 350 10.67 -40.64 29.69
C ILE A 350 10.44 -39.61 30.80
N GLU A 351 10.12 -40.05 32.03
CA GLU A 351 9.91 -39.16 33.17
C GLU A 351 11.16 -38.35 33.53
N ARG A 352 12.35 -38.99 33.52
CA ARG A 352 13.63 -38.30 33.70
C ARG A 352 13.89 -37.24 32.63
N MET A 353 13.60 -37.54 31.37
CA MET A 353 13.73 -36.57 30.27
C MET A 353 12.75 -35.41 30.41
N HIS A 354 11.50 -35.67 30.79
CA HIS A 354 10.51 -34.62 31.05
C HIS A 354 10.94 -33.69 32.18
N SER A 355 11.49 -34.22 33.27
CA SER A 355 12.04 -33.40 34.35
C SER A 355 13.16 -32.49 33.86
N LYS A 356 14.11 -33.03 33.07
CA LYS A 356 15.21 -32.23 32.49
C LYS A 356 14.72 -31.16 31.51
N ILE A 357 13.72 -31.44 30.70
CA ILE A 357 13.08 -30.45 29.82
C ILE A 357 12.42 -29.34 30.64
N LYS A 358 11.76 -29.67 31.76
CA LYS A 358 11.13 -28.70 32.65
C LYS A 358 12.16 -27.74 33.25
N ASP A 359 13.30 -28.27 33.72
CA ASP A 359 14.40 -27.46 34.27
C ASP A 359 15.02 -26.54 33.21
N LEU A 360 15.27 -27.06 32.00
CA LEU A 360 15.78 -26.27 30.88
C LEU A 360 14.79 -25.16 30.49
N LYS A 361 13.48 -25.43 30.46
CA LYS A 361 12.45 -24.41 30.21
C LYS A 361 12.45 -23.33 31.30
N ALA A 362 12.60 -23.69 32.57
CA ALA A 362 12.68 -22.74 33.67
C ALA A 362 13.93 -21.85 33.57
N SER A 363 15.08 -22.43 33.23
CA SER A 363 16.31 -21.68 32.98
C SER A 363 16.16 -20.73 31.79
N ASN A 364 15.58 -21.20 30.68
CA ASN A 364 15.37 -20.38 29.49
C ASN A 364 14.45 -19.18 29.75
N ARG A 365 13.41 -19.35 30.59
CA ARG A 365 12.56 -18.23 31.04
C ARG A 365 13.35 -17.18 31.84
N LYS A 366 14.32 -17.58 32.66
CA LYS A 366 15.19 -16.63 33.39
C LYS A 366 16.09 -15.84 32.43
N TYR A 367 16.70 -16.51 31.44
CA TYR A 367 17.50 -15.84 30.41
C TYR A 367 16.65 -14.89 29.55
N ALA A 368 15.44 -15.30 29.16
CA ALA A 368 14.52 -14.44 28.43
C ALA A 368 14.17 -13.16 29.22
N ALA A 369 13.91 -13.29 30.53
CA ALA A 369 13.66 -12.13 31.39
C ALA A 369 14.89 -11.22 31.54
N GLN A 370 16.11 -11.77 31.59
CA GLN A 370 17.35 -10.98 31.57
C GLN A 370 17.54 -10.26 30.24
N ASN A 371 17.29 -10.93 29.11
CA ASN A 371 17.36 -10.33 27.78
C ASN A 371 16.37 -9.18 27.62
N GLN A 372 15.15 -9.29 28.16
CA GLN A 372 14.19 -8.18 28.18
C GLN A 372 14.71 -6.97 28.96
N LYS A 373 15.36 -7.18 30.11
CA LYS A 373 15.98 -6.08 30.89
C LYS A 373 17.12 -5.42 30.10
N LEU A 374 17.97 -6.22 29.45
CA LEU A 374 19.04 -5.72 28.58
C LEU A 374 18.48 -4.90 27.41
N LEU A 375 17.42 -5.39 26.76
CA LEU A 375 16.73 -4.67 25.69
C LEU A 375 16.23 -3.30 26.16
N HIS A 376 15.62 -3.25 27.35
CA HIS A 376 15.14 -2.01 27.94
C HIS A 376 16.27 -1.02 28.23
N ILE A 377 17.41 -1.50 28.75
CA ILE A 377 18.60 -0.67 28.99
C ILE A 377 19.14 -0.11 27.67
N VAL A 378 19.24 -0.94 26.62
CA VAL A 378 19.68 -0.50 25.29
C VAL A 378 18.75 0.58 24.75
N GLN A 379 17.43 0.41 24.90
CA GLN A 379 16.44 1.38 24.45
C GLN A 379 16.54 2.72 25.19
N ILE A 380 16.76 2.69 26.52
CA ILE A 380 17.04 3.91 27.30
C ILE A 380 18.34 4.57 26.82
N SER A 381 19.39 3.80 26.57
CA SER A 381 20.68 4.34 26.10
C SER A 381 20.56 5.00 24.73
N HIS A 382 19.81 4.39 23.81
CA HIS A 382 19.54 4.94 22.49
C HIS A 382 18.77 6.27 22.59
N ASN A 383 17.73 6.34 23.42
CA ASN A 383 16.97 7.58 23.63
C ASN A 383 17.85 8.69 24.21
N ARG A 384 18.76 8.37 25.14
CA ARG A 384 19.73 9.35 25.68
C ARG A 384 20.70 9.83 24.62
N GLU A 385 21.17 8.95 23.76
CA GLU A 385 22.07 9.30 22.66
C GLU A 385 21.39 10.21 21.63
N GLN A 386 20.14 9.90 21.24
CA GLN A 386 19.35 10.78 20.37
C GLN A 386 19.17 12.17 20.96
N LEU A 387 18.82 12.27 22.25
CA LEU A 387 18.71 13.56 22.95
C LEU A 387 20.04 14.33 22.94
N SER A 388 21.16 13.64 23.14
CA SER A 388 22.49 14.25 23.08
C SER A 388 22.82 14.76 21.67
N GLN A 389 22.49 13.99 20.62
CA GLN A 389 22.67 14.42 19.23
C GLN A 389 21.81 15.64 18.89
N ASP A 390 20.57 15.70 19.37
CA ASP A 390 19.69 16.84 19.14
C ASP A 390 20.14 18.09 19.90
N GLN A 391 20.67 17.93 21.11
CA GLN A 391 21.35 19.02 21.82
C GLN A 391 22.56 19.52 21.04
N LEU A 392 23.38 18.61 20.49
CA LEU A 392 24.54 18.97 19.69
C LEU A 392 24.15 19.74 18.42
N LYS A 393 23.07 19.34 17.73
CA LYS A 393 22.53 20.08 16.57
C LYS A 393 22.11 21.50 16.95
N LYS A 394 21.43 21.68 18.10
CA LYS A 394 21.05 23.00 18.60
C LYS A 394 22.26 23.86 18.94
N LEU A 395 23.29 23.28 19.56
CA LEU A 395 24.54 23.98 19.86
C LEU A 395 25.26 24.42 18.58
N LYS A 396 25.34 23.57 17.56
CA LYS A 396 25.91 23.94 16.24
C LYS A 396 25.12 25.07 15.57
N ALA A 397 23.79 25.03 15.61
CA ALA A 397 22.97 26.12 15.09
C ALA A 397 23.20 27.44 15.84
N ASN A 398 23.37 27.37 17.17
CA ASN A 398 23.72 28.54 17.97
C ASN A 398 25.15 29.04 17.68
N GLU A 399 26.10 28.14 17.47
CA GLU A 399 27.47 28.46 17.06
C GLU A 399 27.48 29.20 15.72
N ASP A 400 26.73 28.74 14.72
CA ASP A 400 26.56 29.42 13.43
C ASP A 400 25.96 30.83 13.59
N ILE A 401 25.02 31.01 14.52
CA ILE A 401 24.44 32.32 14.84
C ILE A 401 25.49 33.22 15.50
N VAL A 402 26.26 32.70 16.44
CA VAL A 402 27.32 33.43 17.14
C VAL A 402 28.42 33.84 16.16
N LEU A 403 28.87 32.94 15.27
CA LEU A 403 29.84 33.24 14.22
C LEU A 403 29.36 34.38 13.31
N LYS A 404 28.09 34.33 12.85
CA LYS A 404 27.48 35.43 12.07
C LYS A 404 27.41 36.75 12.83
N LEU A 405 27.20 36.72 14.14
CA LEU A 405 27.21 37.92 14.98
C LEU A 405 28.63 38.48 15.13
N ILE A 406 29.63 37.61 15.33
CA ILE A 406 31.05 37.99 15.39
C ILE A 406 31.47 38.68 14.09
N ASP A 407 31.17 38.09 12.93
CA ASP A 407 31.47 38.69 11.62
C ASP A 407 30.82 40.08 11.46
N LYS A 408 29.56 40.22 11.87
CA LYS A 408 28.86 41.52 11.85
C LYS A 408 29.49 42.53 12.79
N THR A 409 29.94 42.12 13.98
CA THR A 409 30.65 43.00 14.93
C THR A 409 32.01 43.40 14.40
N SER A 410 32.80 42.49 13.82
CA SER A 410 34.08 42.81 13.19
C SER A 410 33.91 43.79 12.03
N LEU A 411 32.89 43.60 11.18
CA LEU A 411 32.56 44.55 10.12
C LEU A 411 32.14 45.93 10.68
N ARG A 412 31.43 45.96 11.81
CA ARG A 412 31.05 47.21 12.50
C ARG A 412 32.27 47.92 13.08
N GLU A 413 33.20 47.18 13.70
CA GLU A 413 34.45 47.70 14.24
C GLU A 413 35.35 48.27 13.13
N GLU A 414 35.44 47.58 11.99
CA GLU A 414 36.18 48.06 10.82
C GLU A 414 35.58 49.36 10.28
N LYS A 415 34.24 49.43 10.12
CA LYS A 415 33.54 50.67 9.76
C LYS A 415 33.81 51.79 10.76
N GLN A 416 33.80 51.49 12.06
CA GLN A 416 34.07 52.48 13.10
C GLN A 416 35.53 52.95 13.10
N LYS A 417 36.49 52.05 12.83
CA LYS A 417 37.91 52.38 12.65
C LYS A 417 38.12 53.29 11.44
N ASN A 418 37.46 52.99 10.32
CA ASN A 418 37.48 53.83 9.12
C ASN A 418 36.86 55.20 9.38
N LEU A 419 35.72 55.27 10.09
CA LEU A 419 35.11 56.54 10.49
C LEU A 419 36.01 57.37 11.43
N LYS A 420 36.67 56.72 12.40
CA LYS A 420 37.64 57.38 13.28
C LYS A 420 38.85 57.90 12.49
N ALA A 421 39.34 57.14 11.51
CA ALA A 421 40.43 57.56 10.64
C ALA A 421 40.05 58.78 9.78
N THR A 422 38.87 58.78 9.17
CA THR A 422 38.37 59.94 8.40
C THR A 422 38.17 61.15 9.31
N MET A 423 37.57 60.98 10.49
CA MET A 423 37.46 62.06 11.49
C MET A 423 38.83 62.59 11.93
N LYS A 424 39.85 61.74 12.07
CA LYS A 424 41.21 62.17 12.42
C LYS A 424 41.83 63.01 11.29
N VAL A 425 41.63 62.63 10.03
CA VAL A 425 42.06 63.41 8.86
C VAL A 425 41.33 64.76 8.81
N TYR A 426 40.01 64.78 9.03
CA TYR A 426 39.23 66.03 9.07
C TYR A 426 39.66 66.95 10.22
N LYS A 427 39.87 66.40 11.43
CA LYS A 427 40.40 67.18 12.56
C LYS A 427 41.78 67.75 12.27
N LYS A 428 42.66 66.98 11.61
CA LYS A 428 43.99 67.45 11.20
C LYS A 428 43.87 68.62 10.21
N LYS A 429 43.04 68.50 9.17
CA LYS A 429 42.78 69.59 8.22
C LYS A 429 42.24 70.86 8.89
N LEU A 430 41.28 70.72 9.81
CA LEU A 430 40.74 71.86 10.58
C LEU A 430 41.81 72.49 11.49
N SER A 431 42.70 71.69 12.06
CA SER A 431 43.82 72.20 12.86
C SER A 431 44.84 72.95 12.00
N GLU A 432 45.20 72.41 10.84
CA GLU A 432 46.09 73.05 9.86
C GLU A 432 45.47 74.37 9.36
N GLU A 433 44.16 74.40 9.07
CA GLU A 433 43.45 75.62 8.66
C GLU A 433 43.33 76.66 9.80
N ARG A 434 43.17 76.22 11.05
CA ARG A 434 43.24 77.12 12.20
C ARG A 434 44.64 77.71 12.36
N GLU A 435 45.68 76.91 12.17
CA GLU A 435 47.06 77.35 12.33
C GLU A 435 47.46 78.35 11.23
N THR A 436 47.01 78.15 9.99
CA THR A 436 47.21 79.14 8.92
C THR A 436 46.49 80.45 9.20
N LYS A 437 45.22 80.39 9.65
CA LYS A 437 44.48 81.61 10.08
C LYS A 437 45.17 82.30 11.25
N HIS A 438 45.68 81.55 12.23
CA HIS A 438 46.39 82.12 13.37
C HIS A 438 47.70 82.79 12.96
N LYS A 439 48.47 82.21 12.02
CA LYS A 439 49.66 82.83 11.42
C LYS A 439 49.31 84.14 10.71
N ILE A 440 48.21 84.17 9.94
CA ILE A 440 47.75 85.41 9.28
C ILE A 440 47.38 86.48 10.31
N VAL A 441 46.63 86.12 11.35
CA VAL A 441 46.26 87.05 12.43
C VAL A 441 47.49 87.58 13.17
N ASN A 442 48.45 86.71 13.49
CA ASN A 442 49.69 87.13 14.16
C ASN A 442 50.52 88.06 13.28
N ASN A 443 50.65 87.77 11.98
CA ASN A 443 51.34 88.65 11.04
C ASN A 443 50.66 90.04 10.95
N LEU A 444 49.32 90.06 10.87
CA LEU A 444 48.56 91.31 10.91
C LEU A 444 48.75 92.06 12.24
N GLN A 445 48.76 91.34 13.36
CA GLN A 445 49.02 91.92 14.68
C GLN A 445 50.43 92.52 14.76
N GLU A 446 51.45 91.84 14.25
CA GLU A 446 52.82 92.37 14.18
C GLU A 446 52.91 93.62 13.28
N GLU A 447 52.21 93.63 12.14
CA GLU A 447 52.12 94.82 11.29
C GLU A 447 51.45 95.99 12.01
N PHE A 448 50.33 95.77 12.69
CA PHE A 448 49.68 96.80 13.50
C PHE A 448 50.58 97.28 14.64
N GLN A 449 51.29 96.39 15.32
CA GLN A 449 52.27 96.78 16.35
C GLN A 449 53.41 97.62 15.78
N LYS A 450 53.94 97.27 14.61
CA LYS A 450 54.96 98.07 13.91
C LYS A 450 54.42 99.46 13.53
N GLN A 451 53.18 99.54 13.04
CA GLN A 451 52.53 100.82 12.73
C GLN A 451 52.33 101.67 13.99
N ILE A 452 51.85 101.07 15.08
CA ILE A 452 51.69 101.74 16.38
C ILE A 452 53.04 102.26 16.88
N MET A 453 54.10 101.46 16.85
CA MET A 453 55.46 101.87 17.24
C MET A 453 55.96 103.05 16.40
N LYS A 454 55.73 103.01 15.08
CA LYS A 454 56.09 104.11 14.18
C LYS A 454 55.33 105.39 14.53
N LEU A 455 54.02 105.29 14.75
CA LEU A 455 53.20 106.43 15.16
C LEU A 455 53.64 107.01 16.51
N TYR A 456 53.97 106.17 17.50
CA TYR A 456 54.52 106.62 18.79
C TYR A 456 55.86 107.35 18.63
N SER A 457 56.75 106.86 17.75
CA SER A 457 58.03 107.51 17.44
C SER A 457 57.81 108.88 16.79
N ASP A 458 56.90 108.97 15.82
CA ASP A 458 56.55 110.22 15.14
C ASP A 458 55.92 111.23 16.09
N LEU A 459 55.03 110.76 17.00
CA LEU A 459 54.43 111.59 18.06
C LEU A 459 55.49 112.13 19.01
N ARG A 460 56.43 111.28 19.43
CA ARG A 460 57.56 111.69 20.29
C ARG A 460 58.47 112.70 19.60
N HIS A 461 58.75 112.50 18.31
CA HIS A 461 59.55 113.44 17.52
C HIS A 461 58.84 114.80 17.38
N LYS A 462 57.54 114.80 17.05
CA LYS A 462 56.74 116.03 17.01
C LYS A 462 56.66 116.72 18.36
N ASN A 463 56.48 115.98 19.45
CA ASN A 463 56.43 116.55 20.80
C ASN A 463 57.76 117.20 21.19
N ASN A 464 58.89 116.58 20.84
CA ASN A 464 60.21 117.20 21.05
C ASN A 464 60.38 118.48 20.23
N LEU A 465 59.93 118.49 18.96
CA LEU A 465 59.96 119.71 18.13
C LEU A 465 59.07 120.82 18.70
N LEU A 466 57.90 120.44 19.22
CA LEU A 466 56.97 121.37 19.87
C LEU A 466 57.61 121.97 21.13
N GLN A 467 58.27 121.13 21.93
CA GLN A 467 58.98 121.56 23.14
C GLN A 467 60.18 122.47 22.82
N MET A 468 60.91 122.20 21.72
CA MET A 468 61.96 123.11 21.22
C MET A 468 61.37 124.44 20.77
N SER A 469 60.25 124.42 20.04
CA SER A 469 59.55 125.65 19.61
C SER A 469 58.97 126.45 20.78
N GLU A 470 58.50 125.78 21.84
CA GLU A 470 58.04 126.42 23.07
C GLU A 470 59.21 127.05 23.84
N ALA A 471 60.37 126.38 23.88
CA ALA A 471 61.58 126.94 24.47
C ALA A 471 62.08 128.17 23.68
N ASP A 472 62.09 128.10 22.34
CA ASP A 472 62.44 129.25 21.49
C ASP A 472 61.44 130.40 21.67
N LYS A 473 60.15 130.09 21.83
CA LYS A 473 59.11 131.08 22.14
C LYS A 473 59.36 131.74 23.50
N GLN A 474 59.64 130.96 24.55
CA GLN A 474 59.94 131.49 25.88
C GLN A 474 61.20 132.37 25.87
N GLN A 475 62.24 131.96 25.14
CA GLN A 475 63.44 132.77 24.96
C GLN A 475 63.13 134.08 24.24
N MET A 476 62.28 134.04 23.21
CA MET A 476 61.83 135.25 22.50
C MET A 476 60.94 136.14 23.38
N GLU A 477 60.13 135.56 24.27
CA GLU A 477 59.37 136.29 25.28
C GLU A 477 60.30 136.94 26.32
N GLU A 478 61.36 136.25 26.79
CA GLU A 478 62.39 136.83 27.67
C GLU A 478 63.19 137.96 27.00
N ASP A 479 63.54 137.81 25.72
CA ASP A 479 64.21 138.86 24.93
C ASP A 479 63.29 140.08 24.74
N MET A 480 61.99 139.85 24.52
CA MET A 480 60.99 140.91 24.46
C MET A 480 60.75 141.57 25.82
N GLU A 481 60.79 140.82 26.92
CA GLU A 481 60.69 141.33 28.29
C GLU A 481 61.92 142.19 28.64
N THR A 482 63.13 141.76 28.25
CA THR A 482 64.35 142.56 28.44
C THR A 482 64.34 143.83 27.60
N LEU A 483 63.86 143.77 26.35
CA LEU A 483 63.65 144.96 25.52
C LEU A 483 62.57 145.88 26.09
N TYR A 484 61.47 145.32 26.59
CA TYR A 484 60.40 146.06 27.24
C TYR A 484 60.90 146.74 28.51
N MET A 485 61.67 146.04 29.36
CA MET A 485 62.28 146.61 30.55
C MET A 485 63.32 147.69 30.21
N ALA A 486 64.10 147.53 29.14
CA ALA A 486 65.02 148.57 28.66
C ALA A 486 64.26 149.82 28.18
N ALA A 487 63.19 149.63 27.40
CA ALA A 487 62.33 150.72 26.93
C ALA A 487 61.56 151.40 28.07
N GLN A 488 61.13 150.64 29.10
CA GLN A 488 60.49 151.17 30.29
C GLN A 488 61.48 152.00 31.14
N ASN A 489 62.74 151.58 31.22
CA ASN A 489 63.80 152.33 31.91
C ASN A 489 64.15 153.63 31.18
N GLU A 490 64.24 153.60 29.85
CA GLU A 490 64.40 154.82 29.04
C GLU A 490 63.20 155.75 29.18
N ASN A 491 61.97 155.21 29.14
CA ASN A 491 60.76 155.99 29.38
C ASN A 491 60.72 156.57 30.80
N SER A 492 61.15 155.84 31.83
CA SER A 492 61.27 156.34 33.20
C SER A 492 62.30 157.49 33.31
N MET A 493 63.42 157.38 32.60
CA MET A 493 64.42 158.44 32.49
C MET A 493 63.86 159.67 31.76
N MET A 494 63.03 159.45 30.74
CA MET A 494 62.30 160.50 30.01
C MET A 494 61.22 161.17 30.86
N TYR A 495 60.47 160.40 31.66
CA TYR A 495 59.48 160.92 32.61
C TYR A 495 60.12 161.71 33.75
N GLN A 496 61.33 161.34 34.21
CA GLN A 496 62.11 162.17 35.17
C GLN A 496 62.60 163.50 34.57
N LEU A 497 62.86 163.55 33.26
CA LEU A 497 63.21 164.79 32.53
C LEU A 497 61.99 165.66 32.20
N LEU A 498 60.79 165.08 32.07
CA LEU A 498 59.57 165.78 31.69
C LEU A 498 58.67 166.21 32.87
N HIS A 499 58.89 165.70 34.09
CA HIS A 499 58.12 166.13 35.29
C HIS A 499 58.61 167.44 35.96
N GLY A 500 59.38 168.26 35.23
CA GLY A 500 59.72 169.64 35.60
C GLY A 500 58.84 170.72 34.92
N ILE A 501 57.96 170.37 33.96
CA ILE A 501 57.09 171.34 33.29
C ILE A 501 55.66 170.77 33.12
N SER A 502 54.79 171.27 34.00
CA SER A 502 53.35 171.51 33.77
C SER A 502 52.36 170.33 33.74
N CYS A 503 51.77 170.10 34.91
CA CYS A 503 50.33 170.18 35.21
C CYS A 503 49.26 169.35 34.46
N ASN A 504 48.45 168.71 35.31
CA ASN A 504 46.98 168.53 35.30
C ASN A 504 46.32 167.21 34.79
N LYS A 505 45.96 166.39 35.78
CA LYS A 505 44.59 165.95 36.17
C LYS A 505 43.69 165.17 35.17
N ASN A 506 43.44 163.91 35.58
CA ASN A 506 42.16 163.23 35.88
C ASN A 506 41.11 162.87 34.81
N ILE A 507 40.44 161.75 35.15
CA ILE A 507 39.07 161.22 34.83
C ILE A 507 39.13 160.02 33.86
N VAL A 508 39.04 158.75 34.30
CA VAL A 508 37.93 157.95 34.92
C VAL A 508 36.88 157.46 33.91
N THR A 509 36.73 156.13 33.77
CA THR A 509 35.52 155.27 34.00
C THR A 509 35.82 153.84 33.51
N CYS A 510 35.68 152.77 34.31
CA CYS A 510 34.45 151.97 34.59
C CYS A 510 33.88 151.31 33.30
N CYS A 511 33.45 150.05 33.22
CA CYS A 511 32.97 149.09 34.21
C CYS A 511 32.69 147.72 33.52
N ASP A 512 32.66 146.66 34.35
CA ASP A 512 31.85 145.42 34.28
C ASP A 512 32.08 144.38 33.17
N SER A 513 31.79 143.08 33.32
CA SER A 513 31.74 142.05 34.37
C SER A 513 31.13 140.80 33.68
N ASP A 514 31.52 139.59 34.14
CA ASP A 514 30.74 138.33 34.07
C ASP A 514 30.52 137.69 32.66
N GLU A 515 30.40 136.39 32.41
CA GLU A 515 30.18 135.20 33.24
C GLU A 515 30.38 133.93 32.35
N GLU A 516 30.86 132.84 32.96
CA GLU A 516 30.46 131.43 32.79
C GLU A 516 30.32 130.66 31.45
N ASN A 517 30.82 129.40 31.53
CA ASN A 517 30.20 128.11 31.16
C ASN A 517 30.71 127.26 29.98
N ASN A 518 30.95 126.00 30.36
CA ASN A 518 30.79 124.70 29.67
C ASN A 518 31.76 124.22 28.58
N VAL A 519 32.46 123.16 28.95
CA VAL A 519 33.07 122.14 28.09
C VAL A 519 31.99 121.13 27.71
N SER A 520 31.66 121.03 26.42
CA SER A 520 30.92 119.90 25.84
C SER A 520 31.68 119.32 24.66
N ASN A 521 31.84 118.00 24.69
CA ASN A 521 32.33 117.11 23.64
C ASN A 521 31.94 117.54 22.21
N CYS A 522 32.91 117.47 21.29
CA CYS A 522 32.68 117.44 19.84
C CYS A 522 32.99 116.03 19.29
N ASP A 523 31.97 115.48 18.62
CA ASP A 523 31.98 114.98 17.23
C ASP A 523 33.27 114.39 16.63
N SER A 524 33.14 113.22 15.98
CA SER A 524 33.04 113.15 14.51
C SER A 524 33.17 111.71 13.97
N ASP A 525 32.13 111.30 13.22
CA ASP A 525 32.13 110.65 11.90
C ASP A 525 32.93 109.35 11.56
N LYS A 526 32.11 108.39 11.06
CA LYS A 526 32.34 107.24 10.15
C LYS A 526 32.79 105.88 10.70
#